data_AF-A0A2K3JXV2-F1
#
_entry.id   AF-A0A2K3JXV2-F1
#
_cell.length_a   1.000
_cell.length_b   1.000
_cell.length_c   1.000
_cell.angle_alpha   90.00
_cell.angle_beta   90.00
_cell.angle_gamma   90.00
#
_symmetry.space_group_name_H-M   'P 1'
#
loop_
_entity.id
_entity.type
_entity.pdbx_description
1 polymer ?
#
loop_
_entity_poly.entity_id
_entity_poly.type
_entity_poly.pdbx_seq_one_letter_code
_entity_poly.pdbx_strand_id
1 'polypeptide(L)'
;KDPAWHPFKVIKVNDTHESVLDEEDEKLKKLKLEWGDEVFSAVVTALEEVNEYNPSGRYSVSELWNFKEKRKATLKEVITHIVGQLKGKKR
;
A
#
# COMPACT_ATOMS: atom_id res chain seq x y z
N LYS A 1 0.44 13.32 6.63
CA LYS A 1 -0.41 12.67 5.59
C LYS A 1 -1.85 13.04 5.88
N ASP A 2 -2.61 13.50 4.88
CA ASP A 2 -4.05 13.78 5.00
C ASP A 2 -4.84 12.51 4.63
N PRO A 3 -5.48 11.80 5.59
CA PRO A 3 -6.23 10.58 5.29
C PRO A 3 -7.52 10.84 4.50
N ALA A 4 -8.05 12.06 4.54
CA ALA A 4 -9.30 12.43 3.88
C ALA A 4 -9.12 12.68 2.38
N TRP A 5 -7.89 12.94 1.94
CA TRP A 5 -7.60 13.08 0.52
C TRP A 5 -7.54 11.71 -0.15
N HIS A 6 -8.53 11.45 -1.01
CA HIS A 6 -8.64 10.21 -1.78
C HIS A 6 -8.87 10.53 -3.26
N PRO A 7 -7.80 10.79 -4.02
CA PRO A 7 -7.90 11.17 -5.43
C PRO A 7 -8.08 9.94 -6.33
N PHE A 8 -8.99 9.05 -5.96
CA PHE A 8 -9.32 7.85 -6.74
C PHE A 8 -10.83 7.74 -6.89
N LYS A 9 -11.25 7.26 -8.06
CA LYS A 9 -12.64 6.92 -8.37
C LYS A 9 -12.75 5.45 -8.72
N VAL A 10 -13.92 4.88 -8.45
CA VAL A 10 -14.24 3.51 -8.85
C VAL A 10 -14.93 3.57 -10.20
N ILE A 11 -14.36 2.91 -11.19
CA ILE A 11 -14.96 2.73 -12.51
C ILE A 11 -15.33 1.26 -12.71
N LYS A 12 -16.34 1.03 -13.57
CA LYS A 12 -16.70 -0.32 -14.00
C LYS A 12 -15.99 -0.63 -15.32
N VAL A 13 -15.09 -1.61 -15.30
CA VAL A 13 -14.41 -2.13 -16.49
C VAL A 13 -14.88 -3.56 -16.67
N ASN A 14 -15.63 -3.83 -17.75
CA ASN A 14 -16.35 -5.10 -17.94
C ASN A 14 -17.27 -5.43 -16.75
N ASP A 15 -17.03 -6.55 -16.05
CA ASP A 15 -17.77 -6.97 -14.85
C ASP A 15 -16.99 -6.71 -13.54
N THR A 16 -15.84 -6.04 -13.60
CA THR A 16 -15.01 -5.70 -12.43
C THR A 16 -15.07 -4.21 -12.11
N HIS A 17 -14.93 -3.90 -10.82
CA HIS A 17 -14.79 -2.52 -10.33
C HIS A 17 -13.32 -2.26 -10.08
N GLU A 18 -12.79 -1.23 -10.73
CA GLU A 18 -11.38 -0.84 -10.64
C GLU A 18 -11.26 0.55 -10.03
N SER A 19 -10.27 0.72 -9.15
CA SER A 19 -9.94 2.02 -8.57
C SER A 19 -8.88 2.68 -9.45
N VAL A 20 -9.24 3.80 -10.06
CA VAL A 20 -8.35 4.58 -10.94
C VAL A 20 -8.15 5.97 -10.37
N LEU A 21 -6.99 6.58 -10.68
CA LEU A 21 -6.69 7.95 -10.28
C LEU A 21 -7.77 8.90 -10.84
N ASP A 22 -8.22 9.86 -10.03
CA ASP A 22 -9.13 10.89 -10.50
C ASP A 22 -8.34 12.06 -11.08
N GLU A 23 -8.20 12.09 -12.41
CA GLU A 23 -7.53 13.17 -13.13
C GLU A 23 -8.17 14.56 -12.89
N GLU A 24 -9.44 14.58 -12.46
CA GLU A 24 -10.16 15.80 -12.14
C GLU A 24 -9.87 16.33 -10.72
N ASP A 25 -9.12 15.60 -9.89
CA ASP A 25 -8.80 16.01 -8.52
C ASP A 25 -8.04 17.35 -8.49
N GLU A 26 -8.64 18.33 -7.83
CA GLU A 26 -8.11 19.70 -7.75
C GLU A 26 -6.74 19.78 -7.09
N LYS A 27 -6.45 18.91 -6.11
CA LYS A 27 -5.13 18.88 -5.44
C LYS A 27 -4.06 18.30 -6.38
N LEU A 28 -4.38 17.27 -7.16
CA LEU A 28 -3.48 16.71 -8.18
C LEU A 28 -3.20 17.71 -9.30
N LYS A 29 -4.22 18.39 -9.81
CA LYS A 29 -4.05 19.46 -10.82
C LYS A 29 -3.16 20.57 -10.31
N LYS A 30 -3.41 21.04 -9.08
CA LYS A 30 -2.61 22.07 -8.42
C LYS A 30 -1.17 21.62 -8.21
N LEU A 31 -0.95 20.38 -7.76
CA LEU A 31 0.37 19.79 -7.58
C LEU A 31 1.17 19.82 -8.89
N LYS A 32 0.56 19.38 -9.99
CA LYS A 32 1.18 19.38 -11.32
C LYS A 32 1.54 20.79 -11.79
N LEU A 33 0.64 21.75 -11.59
CA LEU A 33 0.85 23.14 -11.98
C LEU A 33 1.98 23.81 -11.20
N GLU A 34 2.04 23.58 -9.88
CA GLU A 34 3.01 24.24 -9.00
C GLU A 34 4.39 23.58 -9.00
N TRP A 35 4.46 22.26 -9.17
CA TRP A 35 5.69 21.47 -8.95
C TRP A 35 6.17 20.72 -10.20
N GLY A 36 5.42 20.76 -11.30
CA GLY A 36 5.77 20.11 -12.55
C GLY A 36 5.56 18.59 -12.57
N ASP A 37 5.92 17.98 -13.69
CA ASP A 37 5.62 16.58 -13.99
C ASP A 37 6.39 15.58 -13.13
N GLU A 38 7.62 15.90 -12.72
CA GLU A 38 8.47 14.99 -11.95
C GLU A 38 7.89 14.75 -10.54
N VAL A 39 7.57 15.84 -9.82
CA VAL A 39 6.97 15.76 -8.48
C VAL A 39 5.58 15.15 -8.58
N PHE A 40 4.79 15.54 -9.58
CA PHE A 40 3.49 14.93 -9.84
C PHE A 40 3.59 13.41 -10.01
N SER A 41 4.50 12.93 -10.87
CA SER A 41 4.69 11.50 -11.11
C SER A 41 5.11 10.77 -9.85
N ALA A 42 6.04 11.33 -9.06
CA ALA A 42 6.49 10.71 -7.82
C ALA A 42 5.35 10.56 -6.79
N VAL A 43 4.48 11.58 -6.68
CA VAL A 43 3.31 11.54 -5.79
C VAL A 43 2.26 10.54 -6.29
N VAL A 44 1.98 10.51 -7.60
CA VAL A 44 1.02 9.56 -8.18
C VAL A 44 1.50 8.13 -7.95
N THR A 45 2.77 7.83 -8.23
CA THR A 45 3.33 6.49 -7.96
C THR A 45 3.18 6.10 -6.50
N ALA A 46 3.52 6.99 -5.55
CA ALA A 46 3.36 6.70 -4.13
C ALA A 46 1.88 6.50 -3.70
N LEU A 47 0.95 7.21 -4.34
CA LEU A 47 -0.50 7.04 -4.11
C LEU A 47 -0.99 5.68 -4.62
N GLU A 48 -0.54 5.27 -5.81
CA GLU A 48 -0.87 3.98 -6.43
C GLU A 48 -0.32 2.81 -5.60
N GLU A 49 0.95 2.85 -5.20
CA GLU A 49 1.58 1.82 -4.35
C GLU A 49 0.81 1.61 -3.03
N VAL A 50 0.39 2.71 -2.40
CA VAL A 50 -0.41 2.65 -1.16
C VAL A 50 -1.81 2.09 -1.43
N ASN A 51 -2.42 2.41 -2.57
CA ASN A 51 -3.74 1.93 -2.95
C ASN A 51 -3.72 0.44 -3.32
N GLU A 52 -2.66 -0.04 -3.97
CA GLU A 52 -2.48 -1.46 -4.28
C GLU A 52 -2.30 -2.28 -2.99
N TYR A 53 -1.47 -1.79 -2.07
CA TYR A 53 -1.12 -2.53 -0.87
C TYR A 53 -2.24 -2.55 0.20
N ASN A 54 -2.93 -1.43 0.40
CA ASN A 54 -4.03 -1.32 1.35
C ASN A 54 -5.07 -0.31 0.84
N PRO A 55 -5.94 -0.69 -0.12
CA PRO A 55 -6.85 0.24 -0.78
C PRO A 55 -7.83 0.89 0.20
N SER A 56 -8.33 0.11 1.16
CA SER A 56 -9.30 0.58 2.15
C SER A 56 -8.69 1.49 3.21
N GLY A 57 -7.51 1.12 3.74
CA GLY A 57 -6.89 1.82 4.86
C GLY A 57 -5.87 2.88 4.45
N ARG A 58 -5.13 2.65 3.36
CA ARG A 58 -4.04 3.48 2.85
C ARG A 58 -3.02 3.93 3.90
N TYR A 59 -2.87 3.17 4.98
CA TYR A 59 -1.81 3.33 5.98
C TYR A 59 -0.77 2.24 5.80
N SER A 60 0.45 2.52 6.25
CA SER A 60 1.52 1.52 6.28
C SER A 60 1.12 0.38 7.22
N VAL A 61 1.15 -0.85 6.71
CA VAL A 61 0.89 -2.06 7.51
C VAL A 61 2.21 -2.75 7.75
N SER A 62 2.48 -3.07 9.02
CA SER A 62 3.68 -3.85 9.37
C SER A 62 3.58 -5.27 8.81
N GLU A 63 4.63 -5.73 8.15
CA GLU A 63 4.72 -7.12 7.68
C GLU A 63 5.79 -7.90 8.46
N LEU A 64 5.54 -9.20 8.61
CA LEU A 64 6.56 -10.12 9.08
C LEU A 64 7.53 -10.39 7.93
N TRP A 65 8.80 -10.09 8.13
CA TRP A 65 9.85 -10.20 7.12
C TRP A 65 10.81 -11.35 7.44
N ASN A 66 11.08 -12.21 6.46
CA ASN A 66 12.14 -13.19 6.56
C ASN A 66 13.45 -12.54 6.09
N PHE A 67 14.27 -12.08 7.05
CA PHE A 67 15.56 -11.43 6.77
C PHE A 67 16.55 -12.31 6.01
N LYS A 68 16.50 -13.64 6.20
CA LYS A 68 17.39 -14.57 5.51
C LYS A 68 17.03 -14.68 4.03
N GLU A 69 15.74 -14.81 3.74
CA GLU A 69 15.22 -14.99 2.37
C GLU A 69 14.94 -13.65 1.67
N LYS A 70 15.11 -12.52 2.36
CA LYS A 70 14.89 -11.15 1.86
C LYS A 70 13.51 -10.96 1.21
N ARG A 71 12.48 -11.53 1.83
CA ARG A 71 11.07 -11.41 1.40
C ARG A 71 10.13 -11.47 2.59
N LYS A 72 8.85 -11.17 2.35
CA LYS A 72 7.78 -11.40 3.32
C LYS A 72 7.82 -12.85 3.84
N ALA A 73 7.70 -13.00 5.15
CA ALA A 73 7.62 -14.30 5.78
C ALA A 73 6.30 -14.98 5.41
N THR A 74 6.38 -16.25 5.04
CA THR A 74 5.21 -17.10 4.81
C THR A 74 4.54 -17.45 6.13
N LEU A 75 3.25 -17.76 6.08
CA LEU A 75 2.50 -18.23 7.24
C LEU A 75 3.17 -19.44 7.92
N LYS A 76 3.72 -20.38 7.13
CA LYS A 76 4.43 -21.55 7.63
C LYS A 76 5.69 -21.18 8.42
N GLU A 77 6.50 -20.24 7.91
CA GLU A 77 7.70 -19.76 8.60
C GLU A 77 7.33 -19.11 9.94
N VAL A 78 6.29 -18.27 9.95
CA VAL A 78 5.80 -17.58 11.15
C VAL A 78 5.30 -18.58 12.20
N ILE A 79 4.44 -19.53 11.81
CA ILE A 79 3.92 -20.57 12.73
C ILE A 79 5.07 -21.40 13.31
N THR A 80 6.01 -21.83 12.46
CA THR A 80 7.16 -22.64 12.90
C THR A 80 8.00 -21.87 13.93
N HIS A 81 8.23 -20.58 13.68
CA HIS A 81 8.98 -19.72 14.59
C HIS A 81 8.28 -19.56 15.96
N ILE A 82 6.96 -19.29 15.96
CA ILE A 82 6.17 -19.13 17.20
C ILE A 82 6.18 -20.44 18.01
N VAL A 83 5.91 -21.58 17.36
CA VAL A 83 5.92 -22.90 18.02
C VAL A 83 7.29 -23.21 18.61
N GLY A 84 8.38 -22.89 17.90
CA GLY A 84 9.75 -23.03 18.40
C GLY A 84 9.99 -22.23 19.67
N GLN A 85 9.60 -20.95 19.69
CA GLN A 85 9.73 -20.10 20.88
C GLN A 85 8.91 -20.63 22.07
N LEU A 86 7.68 -21.09 21.83
CA LEU A 86 6.81 -21.63 22.89
C LEU A 86 7.38 -22.91 23.50
N LYS A 87 7.99 -23.78 22.69
CA LYS A 87 8.66 -25.00 23.18
C LYS A 87 9.91 -24.68 23.99
N GLY A 88 10.69 -23.69 23.59
CA GLY A 88 11.88 -23.24 24.35
C GLY A 88 11.55 -22.49 25.65
N LYS A 89 10.30 -22.04 25.83
CA LYS A 89 9.82 -21.37 27.06
C LYS A 89 9.16 -22.32 28.07
N LYS A 90 9.03 -23.62 27.77
CA LYS A 90 8.64 -24.61 28.77
C LYS A 90 9.81 -24.84 29.73
N ARG A 91 9.66 -24.34 30.96
CA ARG A 91 10.54 -24.64 32.11
C ARG A 91 10.45 -26.12 32.47
#